data_AF-A0A969IMQ2-F1
#
_entry.id   AF-A0A969IMQ2-F1
#
_cell.length_a   1.000
_cell.length_b   1.000
_cell.length_c   1.000
_cell.angle_alpha   90.00
_cell.angle_beta   90.00
_cell.angle_gamma   90.00
#
_symmetry.space_group_name_H-M   'P 1'
#
loop_
_entity.id
_entity.type
_entity.pdbx_description
1 polymer ?
#
loop_
_entity_poly.entity_id
_entity_poly.type
_entity_poly.pdbx_seq_one_letter_code
_entity_poly.pdbx_strand_id
1 'polypeptide(L)' 'VIIGVPRPETVDKEAVLAVLPYGKSTIRVVEGGLEIPNDAGTDSTMIAHAAAVVRLDVA' A
#
# COMPACT_ATOMS: atom_id res chain seq x y z
N VAL A 1 5.20 3.92 -5.99
CA VAL A 1 5.03 2.89 -4.95
C VAL A 1 3.88 1.97 -5.33
N ILE A 2 4.02 0.66 -5.11
CA ILE A 2 2.96 -0.32 -5.29
C ILE A 2 2.60 -0.87 -3.90
N ILE A 3 1.32 -0.90 -3.56
CA ILE A 3 0.85 -1.48 -2.30
C ILE A 3 -0.09 -2.65 -2.59
N GLY A 4 0.21 -3.81 -2.00
CA GLY A 4 -0.68 -4.97 -1.99
C GLY A 4 -1.37 -5.09 -0.63
N VAL A 5 -2.71 -5.04 -0.61
CA VAL A 5 -3.53 -5.10 0.61
C VAL A 5 -4.90 -5.74 0.34
N PRO A 6 -5.55 -6.43 1.30
CA PRO A 6 -6.81 -7.18 1.08
C PRO A 6 -8.02 -6.34 0.67
N ARG A 7 -8.02 -5.03 0.99
CA ARG A 7 -9.08 -4.06 0.62
C ARG A 7 -8.44 -2.80 0.01
N PRO A 8 -7.97 -2.87 -1.25
CA PRO A 8 -7.23 -1.76 -1.87
C PRO A 8 -8.07 -0.48 -2.05
N GLU A 9 -9.38 -0.61 -2.14
CA GLU A 9 -10.35 0.48 -2.30
C GLU A 9 -10.50 1.35 -1.06
N THR A 10 -10.18 0.83 0.12
CA THR A 10 -10.27 1.58 1.39
C THR A 10 -8.98 2.35 1.72
N VAL A 11 -7.97 2.30 0.85
CA VAL A 11 -6.69 2.97 1.08
C VAL A 11 -6.77 4.45 0.73
N ASP A 12 -6.42 5.30 1.69
CA ASP A 12 -6.13 6.71 1.44
C ASP A 12 -4.80 6.86 0.70
N LYS A 13 -4.90 7.08 -0.61
CA LYS A 13 -3.74 7.23 -1.50
C LYS A 13 -2.94 8.50 -1.21
N GLU A 14 -3.59 9.57 -0.78
CA GLU A 14 -2.92 10.85 -0.51
C GLU A 14 -2.11 10.75 0.78
N ALA A 15 -2.68 10.17 1.83
CA ALA A 15 -1.98 9.92 3.09
C ALA A 15 -0.74 9.02 2.87
N VAL A 16 -0.86 7.96 2.06
CA VAL A 16 0.28 7.09 1.74
C VAL A 16 1.36 7.85 0.95
N LEU A 17 0.98 8.66 -0.03
CA LEU A 17 1.93 9.45 -0.82
C LEU A 17 2.65 10.51 0.01
N ALA A 18 1.97 11.09 1.00
CA ALA A 18 2.53 12.10 1.91
C ALA A 18 3.67 11.56 2.81
N VAL A 19 3.77 10.24 2.97
CA VAL A 19 4.89 9.60 3.71
C VAL A 19 6.19 9.63 2.91
N LEU A 20 6.14 9.75 1.58
CA LEU A 20 7.34 9.79 0.75
C LEU A 20 8.06 11.14 0.95
N PRO A 21 9.36 11.14 1.30
CA PRO A 21 10.03 12.35 1.77
C PRO A 21 10.22 13.41 0.67
N TYR A 22 10.34 13.01 -0.60
CA TYR A 22 10.51 13.91 -1.75
C TYR A 22 10.37 13.14 -3.08
N GLY A 23 10.36 13.90 -4.18
CA GLY A 23 10.35 13.39 -5.55
C GLY A 23 8.96 13.41 -6.20
N LYS A 24 8.89 13.02 -7.47
CA LYS A 24 7.63 12.81 -8.17
C LYS A 24 7.16 11.38 -7.87
N SER A 25 6.01 11.26 -7.21
CA SER A 25 5.50 9.98 -6.76
C SER A 25 4.21 9.60 -7.49
N THR A 26 4.08 8.31 -7.76
CA THR A 26 2.82 7.69 -8.23
C THR A 26 2.54 6.49 -7.33
N ILE A 27 1.26 6.20 -7.11
CA ILE A 27 0.81 5.07 -6.30
C ILE A 27 -0.10 4.16 -7.11
N ARG A 28 0.12 2.86 -6.97
CA ARG A 28 -0.80 1.82 -7.41
C ARG A 28 -1.13 0.93 -6.22
N VAL A 29 -2.41 0.82 -5.88
CA VAL A 29 -2.89 -0.08 -4.82
C VAL A 29 -3.60 -1.23 -5.52
N VAL A 30 -3.28 -2.47 -5.11
CA VAL A 30 -3.83 -3.70 -5.67
C VAL A 30 -4.23 -4.64 -4.56
N GLU A 31 -5.13 -5.57 -4.86
CA GLU A 31 -5.43 -6.68 -3.97
C GLU A 31 -4.17 -7.51 -3.71
N GLY A 32 -3.93 -7.87 -2.46
CA GLY A 32 -2.75 -8.62 -2.03
C GLY A 32 -2.56 -8.53 -0.52
N GLY A 33 -1.33 -8.70 -0.04
CA GLY A 33 -1.09 -8.64 1.40
C GLY A 33 -1.62 -9.86 2.14
N LEU A 34 -2.01 -9.67 3.40
CA LEU A 34 -2.62 -10.71 4.23
C LEU A 34 -3.61 -10.07 5.22
N GLU A 35 -4.71 -10.76 5.47
CA GLU A 35 -5.63 -10.46 6.57
C GLU A 35 -5.81 -11.71 7.41
N ILE A 36 -5.60 -11.58 8.71
CA ILE A 36 -5.77 -12.67 9.67
C ILE A 36 -6.90 -12.24 10.62
N PRO A 37 -8.12 -12.78 10.46
CA PRO A 37 -9.21 -12.51 11.38
C PRO A 37 -8.92 -13.09 12.77
N ASN A 38 -9.48 -12.48 13.81
CA ASN A 38 -9.50 -13.05 15.14
C ASN A 38 -10.53 -14.20 15.25
N ASP A 39 -10.43 -15.04 16.29
CA ASP A 39 -11.33 -16.19 16.49
C ASP A 39 -12.81 -15.79 16.59
N ALA A 40 -13.09 -14.57 17.06
CA ALA A 40 -14.46 -14.05 17.18
C ALA A 40 -15.03 -13.50 15.87
N GLY A 41 -14.21 -13.34 14.82
CA GLY A 41 -14.60 -12.72 13.54
C GLY A 41 -14.97 -11.23 13.65
N THR A 42 -14.61 -10.55 14.74
CA THR A 42 -14.97 -9.15 15.00
C THR A 42 -13.87 -8.17 14.63
N ASP A 43 -12.64 -8.66 14.46
CA ASP A 43 -11.47 -7.86 14.13
C ASP A 43 -10.45 -8.68 13.32
N SER A 44 -9.46 -8.03 12.74
CA SER A 44 -8.40 -8.68 11.98
C SER A 44 -7.07 -7.96 12.08
N THR A 45 -5.98 -8.72 12.03
CA THR A 45 -4.65 -8.17 11.77
C THR A 45 -4.43 -8.10 10.27
N MET A 46 -4.22 -6.90 9.73
CA MET A 46 -4.01 -6.68 8.30
C MET A 46 -2.56 -6.28 8.01
N ILE A 47 -1.95 -6.94 7.03
CA ILE A 47 -0.57 -6.73 6.59
C ILE A 47 -0.59 -6.24 5.15
N ALA A 48 -0.14 -5.00 4.94
CA ALA A 48 0.07 -4.40 3.63
C ALA A 48 1.54 -4.49 3.23
N HIS A 49 1.82 -4.92 2.00
CA HIS A 49 3.17 -4.91 1.44
C HIS A 49 3.37 -3.70 0.55
N ALA A 50 4.45 -2.95 0.76
CA ALA A 50 4.80 -1.78 -0.04
C ALA A 50 6.11 -1.98 -0.79
N ALA A 51 6.09 -1.74 -2.10
CA ALA A 51 7.28 -1.72 -2.96
C ALA A 51 7.52 -0.30 -3.49
N ALA A 52 8.58 0.34 -3.03
CA ALA A 52 9.05 1.61 -3.55
C ALA A 52 10.08 1.36 -4.67
N VAL A 53 9.84 1.95 -5.84
CA VAL A 53 10.73 1.83 -7.00
C VAL A 53 11.15 3.24 -7.42
N VAL A 54 12.44 3.51 -7.36
CA VAL A 54 13.04 4.76 -7.82
C VAL A 54 13.66 4.52 -9.19
N ARG A 55 13.44 5.44 -10.14
CA ARG A 55 13.91 5.32 -11.52
C ARG A 55 14.50 6.65 -11.95
N LEU A 56 15.56 6.57 -12.76
CA LEU A 56 16.11 7.70 -13.50
C LEU A 56 15.78 7.47 -14.97
N ASP A 57 15.24 8.49 -15.63
CA ASP A 57 15.10 8.49 -17.08
C ASP A 57 16.45 8.84 -17.70
N VAL A 58 16.97 7.99 -18.57
CA VAL A 58 18.29 8.14 -19.20
C VAL A 58 18.07 8.15 -20.71
N ALA A 59 18.45 9.27 -21.34
CA ALA A 59 18.37 9.49 -22.79
C ALA A 59 19.54 8.87 -23.54
#